data_AF-A0AAU7SX23-F1
#
_entry.id   AF-A0AAU7SX23-F1
#
_cell.length_a   1.000
_cell.length_b   1.000
_cell.length_c   1.000
_cell.angle_alpha   90.00
_cell.angle_beta   90.00
_cell.angle_gamma   90.00
#
_symmetry.space_group_name_H-M   'P 1'
#
loop_
_entity.id
_entity.type
_entity.pdbx_description
1 polymer ?
#
loop_
_entity_poly.entity_id
_entity_poly.type
_entity_poly.pdbx_seq_one_letter_code
_entity_poly.pdbx_strand_id
1 'polypeptide(L)'
;MTVLKDLKAKQSRAAQVRSQLDYPVIDTDIHTNAYSPALEDYIAQYGGSRVVDVFRSHLKSNGLNALAAEWYNASPEERKNRRLFRPPFWALPSENTYDLATVALPGLLYERLEELGTDYAVLYPNLSLFPINSSNDDLRLSLTRAINHFHADIYQPYADRLTPVAAIPLNTPQEGIEELEFAQKLGLKAALIPGSVRRPIQAVAEKYPEDTDLRRYAYWLDFFGIDSEYDYDPFWQKSVDLGINLSTHSGSQSWVARNSPSNYMFNHINHFADASEALAKALFFGGVTERIPQLRIALLEAGAAWGQNVLTHLVDRFEKRGNEHVQQYNPERLNRELALELYRQYGHTLYQGRELNEAEIIESLFGVASTSRFQTQNPAEINDFALAKIQNKQDIWDRWVPNFYFGNEADDRTIVGALNPKGNPFGQKINALYSSDSGHWDVPELTEPLAETWDLVQEGAITAEDFKALVFTNPYQFYTANNPDFFKGTQVEHKLKNNQAA
;
A
#
# COMPACT_ATOMS: atom_id res chain seq x y z
N MET A 1 33.66 -2.76 23.61
CA MET A 1 32.68 -3.60 24.34
C MET A 1 32.04 -2.88 25.54
N THR A 2 32.67 -1.88 26.17
CA THR A 2 32.08 -1.13 27.30
C THR A 2 30.95 -0.19 26.87
N VAL A 3 31.14 0.63 25.82
CA VAL A 3 30.11 1.56 25.31
C VAL A 3 28.81 0.86 24.89
N LEU A 4 28.89 -0.30 24.22
CA LEU A 4 27.70 -1.08 23.81
C LEU A 4 26.91 -1.65 25.01
N LYS A 5 27.58 -2.00 26.11
CA LYS A 5 26.88 -2.47 27.33
C LYS A 5 26.10 -1.35 28.01
N ASP A 6 26.56 -0.12 27.88
CA ASP A 6 25.91 1.07 28.44
C ASP A 6 24.73 1.54 27.57
N LEU A 7 24.75 1.22 26.27
CA LEU A 7 23.67 1.51 25.31
C LEU A 7 22.50 0.51 25.35
N LYS A 8 22.75 -0.73 25.79
CA LYS A 8 21.72 -1.76 25.85
C LYS A 8 20.63 -1.37 26.84
N ALA A 9 19.45 -1.00 26.34
CA ALA A 9 18.31 -0.63 27.17
C ALA A 9 17.69 -1.89 27.78
N LYS A 10 18.26 -2.38 28.89
CA LYS A 10 17.80 -3.63 29.56
C LYS A 10 16.33 -3.59 30.02
N GLN A 11 15.68 -2.43 30.01
CA GLN A 11 14.27 -2.22 30.42
C GLN A 11 13.61 -1.07 29.64
N SER A 12 13.55 -1.13 28.31
CA SER A 12 12.75 -0.19 27.53
C SER A 12 11.24 -0.29 27.84
N ARG A 13 10.46 0.73 27.46
CA ARG A 13 9.00 0.70 27.59
C ARG A 13 8.38 -0.42 26.75
N ALA A 14 8.82 -0.60 25.51
CA ALA A 14 8.36 -1.68 24.65
C ALA A 14 8.65 -3.07 25.27
N ALA A 15 9.85 -3.29 25.81
CA ALA A 15 10.19 -4.55 26.49
C ALA A 15 9.31 -4.79 27.73
N GLN A 16 9.00 -3.74 28.50
CA GLN A 16 8.12 -3.84 29.67
C GLN A 16 6.68 -4.24 29.27
N VAL A 17 6.13 -3.64 28.21
CA VAL A 17 4.82 -4.03 27.67
C VAL A 17 4.88 -5.49 27.22
N ARG A 18 5.88 -5.83 26.41
CA ARG A 18 6.04 -7.18 25.89
C ARG A 18 6.14 -8.24 26.99
N SER A 19 6.80 -7.95 28.11
CA SER A 19 6.94 -8.88 29.25
C SER A 19 5.61 -9.29 29.90
N GLN A 20 4.56 -8.49 29.73
CA GLN A 20 3.23 -8.72 30.28
C GLN A 20 2.33 -9.54 29.35
N LEU A 21 2.75 -9.78 28.11
CA LEU A 21 1.95 -10.47 27.08
C LEU A 21 2.20 -11.97 27.09
N ASP A 22 1.14 -12.75 27.13
CA ASP A 22 1.17 -14.19 26.97
C ASP A 22 1.26 -14.61 25.50
N TYR A 23 1.00 -13.75 24.52
CA TYR A 23 1.14 -14.04 23.08
C TYR A 23 2.37 -13.39 22.43
N PRO A 24 2.84 -13.89 21.26
CA PRO A 24 3.93 -13.26 20.51
C PRO A 24 3.56 -11.86 19.98
N VAL A 25 4.54 -10.99 19.77
CA VAL A 25 4.41 -9.73 19.02
C VAL A 25 5.10 -9.91 17.67
N ILE A 26 4.34 -9.70 16.61
CA ILE A 26 4.81 -9.76 15.22
C ILE A 26 4.81 -8.34 14.68
N ASP A 27 5.99 -7.81 14.41
CA ASP A 27 6.14 -6.55 13.71
C ASP A 27 6.09 -6.79 12.20
N THR A 28 5.11 -6.18 11.54
CA THR A 28 4.91 -6.40 10.11
C THR A 28 5.68 -5.43 9.23
N ASP A 29 6.41 -4.47 9.81
CA ASP A 29 7.09 -3.43 9.05
C ASP A 29 8.29 -2.81 9.79
N ILE A 30 9.48 -3.39 9.58
CA ILE A 30 10.76 -2.79 9.99
C ILE A 30 11.59 -2.49 8.75
N HIS A 31 12.05 -1.25 8.62
CA HIS A 31 12.92 -0.85 7.53
C HIS A 31 14.36 -1.25 7.76
N THR A 32 15.07 -1.59 6.68
CA THR A 32 16.49 -1.93 6.75
C THR A 32 17.33 -1.20 5.71
N ASN A 33 18.57 -0.88 6.09
CA ASN A 33 19.52 -0.16 5.26
C ASN A 33 20.63 -1.10 4.79
N ALA A 34 20.72 -1.30 3.48
CA ALA A 34 21.72 -2.18 2.88
C ALA A 34 23.11 -1.54 2.84
N TYR A 35 24.14 -2.30 3.24
CA TYR A 35 25.53 -1.89 3.05
C TYR A 35 25.94 -2.07 1.57
N SER A 36 25.85 -0.98 0.80
CA SER A 36 26.02 -1.00 -0.66
C SER A 36 27.28 -1.72 -1.16
N PRO A 37 28.48 -1.56 -0.55
CA PRO A 37 29.68 -2.26 -1.04
C PRO A 37 29.56 -3.79 -1.03
N ALA A 38 28.86 -4.39 -0.07
CA ALA A 38 28.65 -5.84 -0.05
C ALA A 38 27.60 -6.30 -1.08
N LEU A 39 26.66 -5.43 -1.44
CA LEU A 39 25.65 -5.71 -2.46
C LEU A 39 26.24 -5.72 -3.88
N GLU A 40 27.30 -4.95 -4.14
CA GLU A 40 27.91 -4.84 -5.47
C GLU A 40 28.36 -6.20 -6.04
N ASP A 41 28.80 -7.13 -5.19
CA ASP A 41 29.17 -8.49 -5.61
C ASP A 41 27.97 -9.27 -6.17
N TYR A 42 26.80 -9.12 -5.55
CA TYR A 42 25.55 -9.73 -6.01
C TYR A 42 25.06 -9.05 -7.29
N ILE A 43 25.19 -7.72 -7.39
CA ILE A 43 24.87 -7.00 -8.62
C ILE A 43 25.77 -7.48 -9.76
N ALA A 44 27.07 -7.67 -9.51
CA ALA A 44 28.00 -8.19 -10.50
C ALA A 44 27.63 -9.63 -10.93
N GLN A 45 27.17 -10.46 -9.99
CA GLN A 45 26.72 -11.83 -10.27
C GLN A 45 25.55 -11.88 -11.26
N TYR A 46 24.55 -11.00 -11.11
CA TYR A 46 23.32 -11.05 -11.93
C TYR A 46 23.32 -10.09 -13.13
N GLY A 47 23.90 -8.90 -12.99
CA GLY A 47 23.91 -7.86 -14.02
C GLY A 47 25.29 -7.55 -14.64
N GLY A 48 26.37 -8.14 -14.11
CA GLY A 48 27.74 -7.87 -14.54
C GLY A 48 28.26 -6.49 -14.10
N SER A 49 29.52 -6.21 -14.41
CA SER A 49 30.21 -4.97 -14.01
C SER A 49 29.52 -3.70 -14.54
N ARG A 50 28.90 -3.77 -15.71
CA ARG A 50 28.15 -2.65 -16.30
C ARG A 50 27.01 -2.19 -15.38
N VAL A 51 26.23 -3.11 -14.82
CA VAL A 51 25.10 -2.76 -13.94
C VAL A 51 25.62 -2.21 -12.61
N VAL A 52 26.75 -2.69 -12.10
CA VAL A 52 27.44 -2.10 -10.94
C VAL A 52 27.79 -0.63 -11.20
N ASP A 53 28.35 -0.33 -12.38
CA ASP A 53 28.71 1.05 -12.73
C ASP A 53 27.47 1.95 -12.88
N VAL A 54 26.39 1.44 -13.48
CA VAL A 54 25.10 2.16 -13.56
C VAL A 54 24.55 2.42 -12.16
N PHE A 55 24.57 1.42 -11.28
CA PHE A 55 24.11 1.55 -9.89
C PHE A 55 24.92 2.61 -9.12
N ARG A 56 26.26 2.55 -9.18
CA ARG A 56 27.14 3.55 -8.57
C ARG A 56 26.91 4.96 -9.11
N SER A 57 26.75 5.08 -10.43
CA SER A 57 26.44 6.36 -11.07
C SER A 57 25.10 6.89 -10.56
N HIS A 58 24.08 6.03 -10.50
CA HIS A 58 22.76 6.40 -10.01
C HIS A 58 22.79 6.85 -8.54
N LEU A 59 23.47 6.11 -7.65
CA LEU A 59 23.64 6.52 -6.26
C LEU A 59 24.33 7.89 -6.13
N LYS A 60 25.36 8.14 -6.94
CA LYS A 60 26.10 9.42 -6.90
C LYS A 60 25.31 10.60 -7.44
N SER A 61 24.56 10.41 -8.54
CA SER A 61 23.87 11.51 -9.22
C SER A 61 22.44 11.71 -8.72
N ASN A 62 21.77 10.61 -8.37
CA ASN A 62 20.32 10.54 -8.20
C ASN A 62 19.88 10.01 -6.82
N GLY A 63 20.80 9.49 -6.01
CA GLY A 63 20.45 8.77 -4.78
C GLY A 63 19.58 7.54 -5.07
N LEU A 64 18.71 7.15 -4.15
CA LEU A 64 17.74 6.05 -4.33
C LEU A 64 16.44 6.50 -5.01
N ASN A 65 16.31 7.79 -5.33
CA ASN A 65 15.09 8.36 -5.92
C ASN A 65 15.44 9.44 -6.95
N ALA A 66 15.42 9.06 -8.22
CA ALA A 66 15.78 9.95 -9.32
C ALA A 66 14.93 11.23 -9.38
N LEU A 67 13.65 11.15 -9.02
CA LEU A 67 12.78 12.33 -9.01
C LEU A 67 13.15 13.29 -7.86
N ALA A 68 13.62 12.75 -6.72
CA ALA A 68 14.08 13.55 -5.59
C ALA A 68 15.34 14.35 -5.95
N ALA A 69 16.32 13.72 -6.60
CA ALA A 69 17.57 14.38 -6.97
C ALA A 69 17.37 15.55 -7.93
N GLU A 70 16.44 15.41 -8.87
CA GLU A 70 16.11 16.49 -9.79
C GLU A 70 15.59 17.73 -9.06
N TRP A 71 14.78 17.55 -8.02
CA TRP A 71 14.35 18.68 -7.19
C TRP A 71 15.55 19.40 -6.55
N TYR A 72 16.52 18.66 -6.02
CA TYR A 72 17.70 19.25 -5.37
C TYR A 72 18.61 20.00 -6.35
N ASN A 73 18.74 19.50 -7.59
CA ASN A 73 19.55 20.14 -8.63
C ASN A 73 18.87 21.34 -9.30
N ALA A 74 17.55 21.47 -9.20
CA ALA A 74 16.79 22.57 -9.77
C ALA A 74 16.78 23.82 -8.88
N SER A 75 16.81 25.00 -9.50
CA SER A 75 16.53 26.29 -8.87
C SER A 75 15.08 26.40 -8.38
N PRO A 76 14.75 27.33 -7.47
CA PRO A 76 13.37 27.57 -7.05
C PRO A 76 12.40 27.86 -8.21
N GLU A 77 12.87 28.57 -9.24
CA GLU A 77 12.08 28.87 -10.43
C GLU A 77 11.85 27.61 -11.28
N GLU A 78 12.87 26.78 -11.51
CA GLU A 78 12.74 25.53 -12.23
C GLU A 78 11.81 24.54 -11.51
N ARG A 79 11.91 24.41 -10.18
CA ARG A 79 11.01 23.59 -9.37
C ARG A 79 9.55 24.00 -9.56
N LYS A 80 9.29 25.31 -9.58
CA LYS A 80 7.96 25.87 -9.80
C LYS A 80 7.47 25.63 -11.23
N ASN A 81 8.29 25.94 -12.22
CA ASN A 81 7.92 25.88 -13.64
C ASN A 81 7.71 24.43 -14.12
N ARG A 82 8.50 23.49 -13.60
CA ARG A 82 8.44 22.06 -13.94
C ARG A 82 7.56 21.25 -12.99
N ARG A 83 7.03 21.89 -11.94
CA ARG A 83 6.24 21.28 -10.87
C ARG A 83 6.93 20.03 -10.30
N LEU A 84 8.17 20.19 -9.86
CA LEU A 84 8.94 19.12 -9.22
C LEU A 84 8.47 18.97 -7.78
N PHE A 85 8.12 17.77 -7.30
CA PHE A 85 7.69 17.59 -5.91
C PHE A 85 8.87 17.76 -4.94
N ARG A 86 8.62 18.35 -3.77
CA ARG A 86 9.58 18.34 -2.66
C ARG A 86 9.68 16.91 -2.10
N PRO A 87 10.83 16.22 -2.22
CA PRO A 87 11.00 14.88 -1.67
C PRO A 87 11.22 14.90 -0.15
N PRO A 88 11.20 13.71 0.51
CA PRO A 88 11.70 13.54 1.85
C PRO A 88 13.11 14.13 2.04
N PHE A 89 13.39 14.60 3.26
CA PHE A 89 14.71 15.11 3.66
C PHE A 89 14.96 14.78 5.13
N TRP A 90 16.20 14.44 5.48
CA TRP A 90 16.54 13.92 6.81
C TRP A 90 15.61 12.77 7.25
N ALA A 91 15.32 11.85 6.32
CA ALA A 91 14.34 10.78 6.49
C ALA A 91 14.79 9.65 7.43
N LEU A 92 15.95 9.79 8.09
CA LEU A 92 16.49 8.83 9.04
C LEU A 92 16.88 9.58 10.33
N PRO A 93 16.41 9.16 11.51
CA PRO A 93 16.81 9.75 12.79
C PRO A 93 18.33 9.57 13.00
N SER A 94 19.08 10.66 13.09
CA SER A 94 20.54 10.60 13.23
C SER A 94 21.05 10.83 14.65
N GLU A 95 20.24 11.45 15.51
CA GLU A 95 20.63 11.77 16.90
C GLU A 95 20.86 10.50 17.70
N ASN A 96 19.93 9.54 17.64
CA ASN A 96 20.16 8.19 18.15
C ASN A 96 20.89 7.32 17.10
N THR A 97 22.21 7.47 17.06
CA THR A 97 23.07 6.69 16.13
C THR A 97 23.02 5.18 16.41
N TYR A 98 22.70 4.76 17.64
CA TYR A 98 22.59 3.33 17.97
C TYR A 98 21.40 2.69 17.26
N ASP A 99 20.27 3.38 17.26
CA ASP A 99 19.06 3.01 16.52
C ASP A 99 19.28 3.05 15.00
N LEU A 100 19.89 4.11 14.49
CA LEU A 100 20.26 4.21 13.08
C LEU A 100 21.15 3.04 12.61
N ALA A 101 22.13 2.64 13.43
CA ALA A 101 23.00 1.51 13.11
C ALA A 101 22.27 0.16 13.23
N THR A 102 21.24 0.07 14.06
CA THR A 102 20.49 -1.16 14.31
C THR A 102 19.77 -1.63 13.06
N VAL A 103 19.08 -0.74 12.36
CA VAL A 103 18.39 -1.06 11.10
C VAL A 103 19.34 -1.33 9.92
N ALA A 104 20.64 -1.07 10.08
CA ALA A 104 21.67 -1.35 9.06
C ALA A 104 22.45 -2.65 9.31
N LEU A 105 22.38 -3.22 10.53
CA LEU A 105 23.23 -4.33 10.96
C LEU A 105 22.36 -5.50 11.44
N PRO A 106 22.22 -6.58 10.63
CA PRO A 106 21.33 -7.70 10.95
C PRO A 106 21.53 -8.30 12.35
N GLY A 107 22.78 -8.50 12.76
CA GLY A 107 23.09 -9.04 14.09
C GLY A 107 22.75 -8.11 15.24
N LEU A 108 22.85 -6.78 15.04
CA LEU A 108 22.47 -5.81 16.05
C LEU A 108 20.94 -5.72 16.16
N LEU A 109 20.22 -5.66 15.03
CA LEU A 109 18.75 -5.73 15.01
C LEU A 109 18.25 -6.98 15.75
N TYR A 110 18.81 -8.15 15.42
CA TYR A 110 18.45 -9.41 16.06
C TYR A 110 18.66 -9.38 17.58
N GLU A 111 19.80 -8.86 18.06
CA GLU A 111 20.06 -8.72 19.49
C GLU A 111 19.07 -7.77 20.17
N ARG A 112 18.69 -6.68 19.49
CA ARG A 112 17.86 -5.62 20.05
C ARG A 112 16.36 -5.85 19.94
N LEU A 113 15.89 -6.86 19.20
CA LEU A 113 14.45 -7.16 19.11
C LEU A 113 13.76 -7.29 20.49
N GLU A 114 14.48 -7.74 21.53
CA GLU A 114 13.98 -7.76 22.90
C GLU A 114 13.69 -6.35 23.44
N GLU A 115 14.56 -5.38 23.16
CA GLU A 115 14.37 -3.96 23.51
C GLU A 115 13.22 -3.32 22.72
N LEU A 116 12.98 -3.78 21.49
CA LEU A 116 11.85 -3.36 20.65
C LEU A 116 10.53 -4.03 21.09
N GLY A 117 10.57 -4.98 22.04
CA GLY A 117 9.38 -5.74 22.43
C GLY A 117 8.85 -6.68 21.35
N THR A 118 9.68 -7.05 20.37
CA THR A 118 9.27 -7.81 19.18
C THR A 118 9.79 -9.25 19.22
N ASP A 119 8.92 -10.24 18.97
CA ASP A 119 9.35 -11.64 18.87
C ASP A 119 9.80 -12.01 17.47
N TYR A 120 9.12 -11.46 16.46
CA TYR A 120 9.38 -11.72 15.06
C TYR A 120 9.11 -10.47 14.22
N ALA A 121 10.00 -10.15 13.29
CA ALA A 121 9.86 -8.99 12.43
C ALA A 121 9.95 -9.37 10.95
N VAL A 122 9.07 -8.76 10.15
CA VAL A 122 9.14 -8.78 8.69
C VAL A 122 9.83 -7.49 8.24
N LEU A 123 10.87 -7.64 7.41
CA LEU A 123 11.81 -6.57 7.10
C LEU A 123 11.60 -6.05 5.68
N TYR A 124 11.60 -4.73 5.54
CA TYR A 124 11.45 -4.00 4.28
C TYR A 124 12.77 -3.30 3.94
N PRO A 125 13.60 -3.87 3.07
CA PRO A 125 14.81 -3.20 2.63
C PRO A 125 14.49 -1.91 1.88
N ASN A 126 14.97 -0.77 2.36
CA ASN A 126 14.71 0.53 1.71
C ASN A 126 15.16 0.56 0.24
N LEU A 127 16.24 -0.16 -0.05
CA LEU A 127 16.79 -0.26 -1.40
C LEU A 127 15.86 -1.02 -2.36
N SER A 128 14.99 -1.90 -1.86
CA SER A 128 14.07 -2.71 -2.67
C SER A 128 13.00 -1.87 -3.38
N LEU A 129 12.65 -0.71 -2.81
CA LEU A 129 11.68 0.23 -3.39
C LEU A 129 12.18 0.89 -4.67
N PHE A 130 13.49 0.96 -4.87
CA PHE A 130 14.10 1.61 -6.04
C PHE A 130 13.91 0.83 -7.34
N PRO A 131 14.40 -0.43 -7.49
CA PRO A 131 14.36 -1.13 -8.77
C PRO A 131 12.95 -1.50 -9.22
N ILE A 132 12.05 -1.86 -8.30
CA ILE A 132 10.66 -2.24 -8.64
C ILE A 132 9.83 -1.09 -9.23
N ASN A 133 10.29 0.16 -9.04
CA ASN A 133 9.70 1.35 -9.63
C ASN A 133 10.49 1.89 -10.85
N SER A 134 11.53 1.19 -11.30
CA SER A 134 12.41 1.64 -12.38
C SER A 134 11.87 1.23 -13.76
N SER A 135 11.84 2.19 -14.69
CA SER A 135 11.55 1.91 -16.11
C SER A 135 12.75 1.32 -16.86
N ASN A 136 13.94 1.29 -16.26
CA ASN A 136 15.13 0.70 -16.87
C ASN A 136 15.21 -0.79 -16.51
N ASP A 137 15.11 -1.67 -17.52
CA ASP A 137 15.04 -3.12 -17.33
C ASP A 137 16.29 -3.73 -16.66
N ASP A 138 17.48 -3.22 -16.99
CA ASP A 138 18.72 -3.68 -16.35
C ASP A 138 18.70 -3.39 -14.84
N LEU A 139 18.26 -2.19 -14.48
CA LEU A 139 18.10 -1.80 -13.09
C LEU A 139 16.92 -2.51 -12.44
N ARG A 140 15.81 -2.73 -13.15
CA ARG A 140 14.62 -3.34 -12.56
C ARG A 140 14.84 -4.83 -12.29
N LEU A 141 15.32 -5.59 -13.26
CA LEU A 141 15.37 -7.05 -13.15
C LEU A 141 16.63 -7.51 -12.40
N SER A 142 17.82 -7.05 -12.82
CA SER A 142 19.08 -7.55 -12.26
C SER A 142 19.31 -7.07 -10.82
N LEU A 143 18.98 -5.81 -10.53
CA LEU A 143 19.16 -5.26 -9.19
C LEU A 143 18.15 -5.85 -8.20
N THR A 144 16.89 -6.05 -8.61
CA THR A 144 15.88 -6.73 -7.77
C THR A 144 16.38 -8.11 -7.37
N ARG A 145 16.83 -8.90 -8.35
CA ARG A 145 17.36 -10.24 -8.10
C ARG A 145 18.57 -10.24 -7.16
N ALA A 146 19.50 -9.30 -7.38
CA ALA A 146 20.67 -9.14 -6.52
C ALA A 146 20.30 -8.76 -5.08
N ILE A 147 19.34 -7.84 -4.91
CA ILE A 147 18.82 -7.40 -3.61
C ILE A 147 18.15 -8.57 -2.89
N ASN A 148 17.31 -9.34 -3.57
CA ASN A 148 16.64 -10.50 -2.97
C ASN A 148 17.65 -11.53 -2.48
N HIS A 149 18.65 -11.88 -3.30
CA HIS A 149 19.70 -12.82 -2.93
C HIS A 149 20.54 -12.30 -1.75
N PHE A 150 20.96 -11.04 -1.81
CA PHE A 150 21.74 -10.40 -0.74
C PHE A 150 20.99 -10.42 0.60
N HIS A 151 19.72 -10.04 0.62
CA HIS A 151 18.94 -10.01 1.86
C HIS A 151 18.65 -11.43 2.39
N ALA A 152 18.38 -12.39 1.50
CA ALA A 152 18.24 -13.79 1.89
C ALA A 152 19.49 -14.29 2.63
N ASP A 153 20.69 -14.03 2.08
CA ASP A 153 21.95 -14.51 2.66
C ASP A 153 22.29 -13.85 4.00
N ILE A 154 22.21 -12.51 4.10
CA ILE A 154 22.62 -11.82 5.33
C ILE A 154 21.65 -12.04 6.50
N TYR A 155 20.37 -12.34 6.23
CA TYR A 155 19.36 -12.59 7.26
C TYR A 155 19.16 -14.09 7.56
N GLN A 156 19.69 -15.01 6.75
CA GLN A 156 19.59 -16.45 6.98
C GLN A 156 19.99 -16.88 8.42
N PRO A 157 21.06 -16.35 9.03
CA PRO A 157 21.45 -16.73 10.40
C PRO A 157 20.47 -16.28 11.49
N TYR A 158 19.51 -15.41 11.17
CA TYR A 158 18.56 -14.78 12.09
C TYR A 158 17.10 -15.14 11.76
N ALA A 159 16.90 -16.16 10.91
CA ALA A 159 15.59 -16.51 10.34
C ALA A 159 14.55 -17.03 11.36
N ASP A 160 14.97 -17.32 12.59
CA ASP A 160 14.06 -17.67 13.69
C ASP A 160 13.28 -16.46 14.22
N ARG A 161 13.72 -15.22 13.90
CA ARG A 161 13.07 -13.97 14.33
C ARG A 161 12.95 -12.90 13.25
N LEU A 162 13.71 -12.98 12.18
CA LEU A 162 13.77 -11.96 11.13
C LEU A 162 13.48 -12.58 9.76
N THR A 163 12.63 -11.94 8.96
CA THR A 163 12.42 -12.35 7.56
C THR A 163 12.33 -11.14 6.64
N PRO A 164 13.25 -10.98 5.69
CA PRO A 164 13.12 -9.95 4.68
C PRO A 164 12.04 -10.32 3.66
N VAL A 165 11.35 -9.30 3.16
CA VAL A 165 10.50 -9.43 1.98
C VAL A 165 11.34 -9.50 0.71
N ALA A 166 10.88 -10.27 -0.27
CA ALA A 166 11.41 -10.22 -1.63
C ALA A 166 10.81 -9.01 -2.37
N ALA A 167 11.63 -8.18 -3.01
CA ALA A 167 11.14 -7.19 -3.97
C ALA A 167 10.69 -7.90 -5.25
N ILE A 168 9.52 -7.57 -5.78
CA ILE A 168 8.97 -8.17 -6.98
C ILE A 168 8.61 -7.07 -7.98
N PRO A 169 9.22 -7.03 -9.18
CA PRO A 169 8.85 -6.08 -10.22
C PRO A 169 7.55 -6.53 -10.88
N LEU A 170 6.69 -5.57 -11.28
CA LEU A 170 5.37 -5.85 -11.88
C LEU A 170 5.09 -5.03 -13.14
N ASN A 171 6.11 -4.67 -13.91
CA ASN A 171 5.87 -4.08 -15.24
C ASN A 171 5.17 -5.07 -16.18
N THR A 172 5.33 -6.38 -15.97
CA THR A 172 4.53 -7.44 -16.60
C THR A 172 4.21 -8.55 -15.58
N PRO A 173 3.16 -9.36 -15.77
CA PRO A 173 2.89 -10.50 -14.90
C PRO A 173 4.00 -11.56 -14.94
N GLN A 174 4.64 -11.76 -16.10
CA GLN A 174 5.67 -12.78 -16.29
C GLN A 174 6.94 -12.47 -15.48
N GLU A 175 7.41 -11.22 -15.47
CA GLU A 175 8.58 -10.85 -14.65
C GLU A 175 8.31 -11.03 -13.15
N GLY A 176 7.08 -10.73 -12.71
CA GLY A 176 6.68 -10.93 -11.31
C GLY A 176 6.64 -12.41 -10.92
N ILE A 177 6.12 -13.28 -11.79
CA ILE A 177 6.08 -14.73 -11.59
C ILE A 177 7.50 -15.30 -11.47
N GLU A 178 8.39 -14.93 -12.39
CA GLU A 178 9.77 -15.43 -12.40
C GLU A 178 10.51 -15.02 -11.12
N GLU A 179 10.29 -13.79 -10.63
CA GLU A 179 10.93 -13.32 -9.43
C GLU A 179 10.32 -13.92 -8.15
N LEU A 180 9.01 -14.20 -8.12
CA LEU A 180 8.40 -14.95 -7.02
C LEU A 180 8.97 -16.38 -6.91
N GLU A 181 9.13 -17.06 -8.05
CA GLU A 181 9.73 -18.40 -8.07
C GLU A 181 11.22 -18.37 -7.66
N PHE A 182 11.93 -17.30 -7.99
CA PHE A 182 13.29 -17.09 -7.50
C PHE A 182 13.33 -16.81 -5.99
N ALA A 183 12.47 -15.93 -5.48
CA ALA A 183 12.33 -15.64 -4.06
C ALA A 183 12.03 -16.90 -3.24
N GLN A 184 11.15 -17.77 -3.73
CA GLN A 184 10.87 -19.06 -3.09
C GLN A 184 12.13 -19.95 -3.01
N LYS A 185 12.94 -20.01 -4.07
CA LYS A 185 14.20 -20.79 -4.09
C LYS A 185 15.22 -20.28 -3.07
N LEU A 186 15.18 -18.98 -2.77
CA LEU A 186 15.98 -18.35 -1.71
C LEU A 186 15.42 -18.62 -0.30
N GLY A 187 14.22 -19.19 -0.19
CA GLY A 187 13.54 -19.42 1.09
C GLY A 187 12.80 -18.19 1.63
N LEU A 188 12.64 -17.13 0.83
CA LEU A 188 11.84 -15.95 1.20
C LEU A 188 10.34 -16.31 1.15
N LYS A 189 9.58 -15.82 2.13
CA LYS A 189 8.18 -16.22 2.36
C LYS A 189 7.16 -15.07 2.28
N ALA A 190 7.63 -13.84 2.07
CA ALA A 190 6.84 -12.63 1.92
C ALA A 190 7.43 -11.77 0.80
N ALA A 191 6.61 -10.95 0.16
CA ALA A 191 7.03 -10.16 -1.00
C ALA A 191 6.43 -8.76 -1.00
N LEU A 192 7.26 -7.79 -1.40
CA LEU A 192 6.91 -6.41 -1.65
C LEU A 192 6.73 -6.19 -3.16
N ILE A 193 5.54 -5.72 -3.54
CA ILE A 193 5.20 -5.32 -4.90
C ILE A 193 5.09 -3.80 -5.01
N PRO A 194 5.30 -3.21 -6.21
CA PRO A 194 4.87 -1.84 -6.44
C PRO A 194 3.33 -1.77 -6.33
N GLY A 195 2.81 -0.61 -5.92
CA GLY A 195 1.37 -0.35 -5.84
C GLY A 195 0.79 0.18 -7.15
N SER A 196 1.64 0.59 -8.08
CA SER A 196 1.28 0.91 -9.47
C SER A 196 2.52 0.97 -10.35
N VAL A 197 2.35 0.93 -11.66
CA VAL A 197 3.40 1.31 -12.62
C VAL A 197 2.94 2.45 -13.51
N ARG A 198 3.89 3.32 -13.91
CA ARG A 198 3.61 4.41 -14.85
C ARG A 198 3.61 3.86 -16.27
N ARG A 199 2.46 3.94 -16.94
CA ARG A 199 2.30 3.57 -18.35
C ARG A 199 2.19 4.83 -19.21
N PRO A 200 2.86 4.91 -20.36
CA PRO A 200 2.68 6.04 -21.26
C PRO A 200 1.24 6.11 -21.76
N ILE A 201 0.71 7.32 -21.93
CA ILE A 201 -0.55 7.48 -22.67
C ILE A 201 -0.25 7.23 -24.15
N GLN A 202 -0.74 6.10 -24.68
CA GLN A 202 -0.38 5.61 -26.02
C GLN A 202 -0.52 6.69 -27.10
N ALA A 203 -1.67 7.36 -27.17
CA ALA A 203 -1.93 8.39 -28.18
C ALA A 203 -0.93 9.57 -28.12
N VAL A 204 -0.40 9.90 -26.92
CA VAL A 204 0.62 10.94 -26.76
C VAL A 204 2.00 10.40 -27.15
N ALA A 205 2.31 9.17 -26.73
CA ALA A 205 3.59 8.53 -27.05
C ALA A 205 3.78 8.30 -28.55
N GLU A 206 2.72 7.96 -29.29
CA GLU A 206 2.73 7.82 -30.75
C GLU A 206 2.88 9.18 -31.46
N LYS A 207 2.23 10.22 -30.94
CA LYS A 207 2.30 11.57 -31.52
C LYS A 207 3.65 12.24 -31.28
N TYR A 208 4.30 11.95 -30.15
CA TYR A 208 5.56 12.54 -29.74
C TYR A 208 6.59 11.45 -29.36
N PRO A 209 7.08 10.66 -30.34
CA PRO A 209 7.89 9.48 -30.08
C PRO A 209 9.31 9.79 -29.58
N GLU A 210 9.82 11.01 -29.83
CA GLU A 210 11.16 11.42 -29.42
C GLU A 210 11.15 12.39 -28.21
N ASP A 211 9.97 12.78 -27.72
CA ASP A 211 9.84 13.75 -26.62
C ASP A 211 9.77 13.04 -25.26
N THR A 212 10.95 12.72 -24.72
CA THR A 212 11.09 12.07 -23.42
C THR A 212 10.61 12.94 -22.26
N ASP A 213 10.68 14.27 -22.39
CA ASP A 213 10.23 15.20 -21.36
C ASP A 213 8.71 15.21 -21.26
N LEU A 214 7.99 15.15 -22.39
CA LEU A 214 6.53 15.05 -22.39
C LEU A 214 6.04 13.74 -21.77
N ARG A 215 6.70 12.62 -22.08
CA ARG A 215 6.34 11.29 -21.54
C ARG A 215 6.34 11.23 -20.02
N ARG A 216 7.17 12.05 -19.37
CA ARG A 216 7.19 12.19 -17.91
C ARG A 216 5.86 12.68 -17.34
N TYR A 217 5.12 13.50 -18.09
CA TYR A 217 3.86 14.11 -17.65
C TYR A 217 2.64 13.45 -18.30
N ALA A 218 2.83 12.74 -19.42
CA ALA A 218 1.79 12.06 -20.16
C ALA A 218 1.79 10.54 -19.87
N TYR A 219 1.44 10.20 -18.64
CA TYR A 219 1.30 8.81 -18.19
C TYR A 219 -0.04 8.60 -17.48
N TRP A 220 -0.45 7.35 -17.39
CA TRP A 220 -1.47 6.86 -16.47
C TRP A 220 -0.85 5.84 -15.52
N LEU A 221 -1.53 5.58 -14.42
CA LEU A 221 -1.08 4.62 -13.40
C LEU A 221 -1.85 3.33 -13.55
N ASP A 222 -1.12 2.26 -13.80
CA ASP A 222 -1.64 0.90 -13.89
C ASP A 222 -1.55 0.25 -12.51
N PHE A 223 -2.72 -0.09 -11.97
CA PHE A 223 -2.89 -0.69 -10.64
C PHE A 223 -3.16 -2.20 -10.71
N PHE A 224 -2.80 -2.86 -11.83
CA PHE A 224 -2.74 -4.32 -11.97
C PHE A 224 -4.09 -5.06 -11.82
N GLY A 225 -5.20 -4.32 -11.89
CA GLY A 225 -6.57 -4.84 -11.76
C GLY A 225 -7.44 -4.37 -12.92
N ILE A 226 -8.52 -3.65 -12.61
CA ILE A 226 -9.34 -2.99 -13.64
C ILE A 226 -8.48 -2.09 -14.53
N ASP A 227 -8.76 -2.11 -15.84
CA ASP A 227 -8.10 -1.31 -16.89
C ASP A 227 -6.60 -1.56 -17.09
N SER A 228 -6.01 -2.58 -16.44
CA SER A 228 -4.60 -2.92 -16.62
C SER A 228 -4.30 -3.36 -18.06
N GLU A 229 -3.10 -3.03 -18.56
CA GLU A 229 -2.65 -3.41 -19.91
C GLU A 229 -2.43 -4.92 -20.04
N TYR A 230 -2.15 -5.59 -18.92
CA TYR A 230 -1.90 -7.03 -18.85
C TYR A 230 -2.88 -7.73 -17.92
N ASP A 231 -3.09 -9.02 -18.14
CA ASP A 231 -3.78 -9.88 -17.18
C ASP A 231 -2.80 -10.33 -16.08
N TYR A 232 -3.02 -9.86 -14.85
CA TYR A 232 -2.21 -10.19 -13.67
C TYR A 232 -2.76 -11.36 -12.86
N ASP A 233 -3.90 -11.96 -13.22
CA ASP A 233 -4.43 -13.14 -12.51
C ASP A 233 -3.42 -14.28 -12.37
N PRO A 234 -2.61 -14.63 -13.40
CA PRO A 234 -1.58 -15.65 -13.25
C PRO A 234 -0.52 -15.30 -12.19
N PHE A 235 -0.20 -14.01 -12.02
CA PHE A 235 0.73 -13.55 -11.00
C PHE A 235 0.12 -13.68 -9.60
N TRP A 236 -1.11 -13.21 -9.42
CA TRP A 236 -1.85 -13.31 -8.16
C TRP A 236 -2.05 -14.76 -7.72
N GLN A 237 -2.38 -15.66 -8.67
CA GLN A 237 -2.51 -17.07 -8.36
C GLN A 237 -1.16 -17.69 -8.00
N LYS A 238 -0.08 -17.31 -8.69
CA LYS A 238 1.27 -17.78 -8.38
C LYS A 238 1.69 -17.41 -6.95
N SER A 239 1.40 -16.21 -6.46
CA SER A 239 1.75 -15.85 -5.08
C SER A 239 1.04 -16.73 -4.05
N VAL A 240 -0.24 -17.05 -4.30
CA VAL A 240 -1.02 -17.99 -3.48
C VAL A 240 -0.41 -19.39 -3.53
N ASP A 241 -0.14 -19.92 -4.73
CA ASP A 241 0.40 -21.27 -4.93
C ASP A 241 1.76 -21.47 -4.24
N LEU A 242 2.60 -20.43 -4.23
CA LEU A 242 3.92 -20.46 -3.58
C LEU A 242 3.84 -20.20 -2.06
N GLY A 243 2.67 -19.81 -1.53
CA GLY A 243 2.51 -19.43 -0.12
C GLY A 243 3.27 -18.15 0.24
N ILE A 244 3.41 -17.22 -0.71
CA ILE A 244 4.08 -15.93 -0.53
C ILE A 244 2.99 -14.85 -0.41
N ASN A 245 2.86 -14.27 0.79
CA ASN A 245 1.94 -13.15 0.99
C ASN A 245 2.54 -11.85 0.45
N LEU A 246 1.69 -11.01 -0.14
CA LEU A 246 2.09 -9.80 -0.82
C LEU A 246 1.85 -8.57 0.07
N SER A 247 2.75 -7.61 -0.01
CA SER A 247 2.57 -6.28 0.57
C SER A 247 2.93 -5.21 -0.45
N THR A 248 2.38 -4.02 -0.27
CA THR A 248 2.78 -2.82 -1.02
C THR A 248 3.16 -1.73 -0.04
N HIS A 249 4.18 -0.98 -0.43
CA HIS A 249 4.74 0.12 0.32
C HIS A 249 4.98 1.30 -0.64
N SER A 250 3.95 1.63 -1.41
CA SER A 250 4.02 2.59 -2.52
C SER A 250 3.30 3.89 -2.19
N GLY A 251 3.94 5.01 -2.53
CA GLY A 251 3.42 6.33 -2.25
C GLY A 251 2.79 7.04 -3.45
N SER A 252 1.77 7.86 -3.19
CA SER A 252 1.19 8.79 -4.18
C SER A 252 1.92 10.14 -4.30
N GLN A 253 3.07 10.29 -3.63
CA GLN A 253 3.93 11.46 -3.81
C GLN A 253 4.27 11.64 -5.29
N SER A 254 4.30 12.89 -5.77
CA SER A 254 4.49 13.30 -7.17
C SER A 254 3.30 13.10 -8.12
N TRP A 255 2.19 12.53 -7.66
CA TRP A 255 0.94 12.55 -8.43
C TRP A 255 0.45 13.99 -8.56
N VAL A 256 -0.31 14.31 -9.62
CA VAL A 256 -0.71 15.69 -9.95
C VAL A 256 -1.33 16.45 -8.76
N ALA A 257 -2.16 15.78 -7.95
CA ALA A 257 -2.80 16.37 -6.77
C ALA A 257 -1.88 16.44 -5.52
N ARG A 258 -0.74 15.75 -5.53
CA ARG A 258 0.20 15.56 -4.39
C ARG A 258 1.64 15.90 -4.78
N ASN A 259 1.78 17.04 -5.44
CA ASN A 259 3.03 17.48 -6.06
C ASN A 259 3.36 18.93 -5.66
N SER A 260 3.43 19.20 -4.35
CA SER A 260 3.90 20.48 -3.85
C SER A 260 5.41 20.60 -4.05
N PRO A 261 5.89 21.66 -4.73
CA PRO A 261 7.32 21.87 -4.94
C PRO A 261 8.04 22.44 -3.71
N SER A 262 7.31 22.83 -2.66
CA SER A 262 7.88 23.54 -1.52
C SER A 262 7.58 22.92 -0.16
N ASN A 263 6.68 21.93 -0.08
CA ASN A 263 6.25 21.36 1.19
C ASN A 263 6.21 19.83 1.12
N TYR A 264 7.13 19.19 1.85
CA TYR A 264 7.22 17.74 1.96
C TYR A 264 6.02 17.16 2.72
N MET A 265 5.61 17.77 3.83
CA MET A 265 4.47 17.29 4.63
C MET A 265 3.16 17.30 3.85
N PHE A 266 2.97 18.27 2.96
CA PHE A 266 1.85 18.24 2.01
C PHE A 266 1.89 17.01 1.10
N ASN A 267 3.09 16.62 0.65
CA ASN A 267 3.26 15.43 -0.19
C ASN A 267 3.14 14.13 0.65
N HIS A 268 3.57 14.15 1.91
CA HIS A 268 3.63 12.98 2.81
C HIS A 268 2.27 12.60 3.40
N ILE A 269 1.56 13.54 4.02
CA ILE A 269 0.36 13.19 4.80
C ILE A 269 -0.65 12.44 3.91
N ASN A 270 -1.05 11.23 4.32
CA ASN A 270 -2.02 10.35 3.64
C ASN A 270 -1.55 9.75 2.30
N HIS A 271 -0.26 9.82 1.95
CA HIS A 271 0.19 9.46 0.62
C HIS A 271 0.20 7.94 0.34
N PHE A 272 0.47 7.11 1.34
CA PHE A 272 0.38 5.65 1.26
C PHE A 272 -1.07 5.16 1.23
N ALA A 273 -1.95 5.76 2.04
CA ALA A 273 -3.38 5.48 2.00
C ALA A 273 -3.98 5.72 0.61
N ASP A 274 -3.67 6.83 -0.05
CA ASP A 274 -4.17 7.13 -1.40
C ASP A 274 -3.71 6.11 -2.45
N ALA A 275 -2.44 5.73 -2.42
CA ALA A 275 -1.90 4.76 -3.36
C ALA A 275 -2.47 3.35 -3.11
N SER A 276 -2.56 2.96 -1.84
CA SER A 276 -3.14 1.70 -1.41
C SER A 276 -4.63 1.60 -1.71
N GLU A 277 -5.38 2.70 -1.52
CA GLU A 277 -6.80 2.77 -1.87
C GLU A 277 -7.00 2.57 -3.39
N ALA A 278 -6.16 3.21 -4.21
CA ALA A 278 -6.24 3.05 -5.66
C ALA A 278 -5.98 1.60 -6.09
N LEU A 279 -4.94 0.96 -5.56
CA LEU A 279 -4.67 -0.46 -5.79
C LEU A 279 -5.83 -1.36 -5.32
N ALA A 280 -6.27 -1.21 -4.07
CA ALA A 280 -7.33 -2.05 -3.51
C ALA A 280 -8.64 -1.94 -4.32
N LYS A 281 -9.03 -0.73 -4.73
CA LYS A 281 -10.19 -0.53 -5.61
C LYS A 281 -9.99 -1.15 -6.99
N ALA A 282 -8.80 -1.02 -7.59
CA ALA A 282 -8.54 -1.60 -8.89
C ALA A 282 -8.67 -3.13 -8.87
N LEU A 283 -8.15 -3.78 -7.82
CA LEU A 283 -8.28 -5.23 -7.64
C LEU A 283 -9.73 -5.65 -7.34
N PHE A 284 -10.43 -4.90 -6.49
CA PHE A 284 -11.83 -5.15 -6.13
C PHE A 284 -12.75 -5.00 -7.34
N PHE A 285 -12.77 -3.83 -8.00
CA PHE A 285 -13.63 -3.56 -9.16
C PHE A 285 -13.21 -4.38 -10.38
N GLY A 286 -11.91 -4.69 -10.51
CA GLY A 286 -11.41 -5.60 -11.54
C GLY A 286 -11.82 -7.06 -11.32
N GLY A 287 -12.46 -7.40 -10.19
CA GLY A 287 -12.92 -8.75 -9.85
C GLY A 287 -11.83 -9.73 -9.43
N VAL A 288 -10.61 -9.25 -9.15
CA VAL A 288 -9.48 -10.10 -8.76
C VAL A 288 -9.79 -10.83 -7.44
N THR A 289 -10.36 -10.12 -6.46
CA THR A 289 -10.72 -10.71 -5.16
C THR A 289 -11.88 -11.70 -5.24
N GLU A 290 -12.69 -11.66 -6.30
CA GLU A 290 -13.70 -12.68 -6.58
C GLU A 290 -13.09 -13.92 -7.23
N ARG A 291 -12.20 -13.74 -8.21
CA ARG A 291 -11.57 -14.86 -8.94
C ARG A 291 -10.53 -15.58 -8.09
N ILE A 292 -9.84 -14.86 -7.20
CA ILE A 292 -8.75 -15.36 -6.35
C ILE A 292 -9.04 -14.97 -4.89
N PRO A 293 -10.06 -15.58 -4.25
CA PRO A 293 -10.48 -15.22 -2.90
C PRO A 293 -9.43 -15.57 -1.81
N GLN A 294 -8.40 -16.35 -2.15
CA GLN A 294 -7.25 -16.64 -1.27
C GLN A 294 -6.19 -15.53 -1.30
N LEU A 295 -6.24 -14.58 -2.24
CA LEU A 295 -5.27 -13.50 -2.31
C LEU A 295 -5.31 -12.65 -1.04
N ARG A 296 -4.13 -12.41 -0.45
CA ARG A 296 -3.94 -11.56 0.73
C ARG A 296 -2.94 -10.47 0.38
N ILE A 297 -3.30 -9.22 0.64
CA ILE A 297 -2.44 -8.06 0.38
C ILE A 297 -2.40 -7.18 1.63
N ALA A 298 -1.19 -6.94 2.13
CA ALA A 298 -0.93 -5.92 3.14
C ALA A 298 -0.64 -4.56 2.47
N LEU A 299 -1.31 -3.53 2.96
CA LEU A 299 -1.24 -2.15 2.47
C LEU A 299 -0.58 -1.32 3.58
N LEU A 300 0.75 -1.15 3.50
CA LEU A 300 1.58 -0.70 4.63
C LEU A 300 1.78 0.82 4.68
N GLU A 301 2.18 1.30 5.86
CA GLU A 301 2.42 2.74 6.20
C GLU A 301 1.21 3.67 5.89
N ALA A 302 0.01 3.08 5.81
CA ALA A 302 -1.18 3.76 5.29
C ALA A 302 -2.19 4.13 6.38
N GLY A 303 -2.02 3.64 7.60
CA GLY A 303 -3.06 3.58 8.61
C GLY A 303 -4.20 2.64 8.20
N ALA A 304 -5.10 2.32 9.14
CA ALA A 304 -6.20 1.39 8.87
C ALA A 304 -7.56 2.05 8.61
N ALA A 305 -7.76 3.29 9.05
CA ALA A 305 -9.09 3.92 9.06
C ALA A 305 -9.71 4.05 7.65
N TRP A 306 -8.89 4.34 6.64
CA TRP A 306 -9.34 4.51 5.26
C TRP A 306 -9.96 3.23 4.70
N GLY A 307 -9.45 2.05 5.08
CA GLY A 307 -9.96 0.76 4.64
C GLY A 307 -11.42 0.55 5.03
N GLN A 308 -11.81 1.04 6.21
CA GLN A 308 -13.19 1.00 6.67
C GLN A 308 -14.05 2.04 5.94
N ASN A 309 -13.51 3.23 5.70
CA ASN A 309 -14.23 4.27 4.95
C ASN A 309 -14.59 3.79 3.54
N VAL A 310 -13.65 3.13 2.85
CA VAL A 310 -13.91 2.56 1.53
C VAL A 310 -14.95 1.44 1.60
N LEU A 311 -14.87 0.52 2.56
CA LEU A 311 -15.88 -0.52 2.76
C LEU A 311 -17.29 0.06 2.91
N THR A 312 -17.47 1.05 3.78
CA THR A 312 -18.75 1.75 3.97
C THR A 312 -19.21 2.40 2.66
N HIS A 313 -18.30 3.07 1.96
CA HIS A 313 -18.60 3.71 0.70
C HIS A 313 -18.99 2.73 -0.42
N LEU A 314 -18.37 1.55 -0.49
CA LEU A 314 -18.72 0.52 -1.46
C LEU A 314 -20.18 0.07 -1.27
N VAL A 315 -20.61 -0.15 -0.03
CA VAL A 315 -22.02 -0.49 0.29
C VAL A 315 -22.96 0.65 -0.08
N ASP A 316 -22.66 1.88 0.36
CA ASP A 316 -23.50 3.06 0.08
C ASP A 316 -23.71 3.33 -1.41
N ARG A 317 -22.70 3.03 -2.23
CA ARG A 317 -22.76 3.20 -3.69
C ARG A 317 -23.44 2.02 -4.34
N PHE A 318 -23.21 0.80 -3.86
CA PHE A 318 -23.88 -0.39 -4.37
C PHE A 318 -25.40 -0.34 -4.15
N GLU A 319 -25.88 0.11 -2.98
CA GLU A 319 -27.31 0.25 -2.71
C GLU A 319 -28.02 1.28 -3.61
N LYS A 320 -27.26 2.23 -4.16
CA LYS A 320 -27.79 3.29 -5.04
C LYS A 320 -27.62 2.94 -6.52
N ARG A 321 -26.45 2.41 -6.90
CA ARG A 321 -26.00 2.27 -8.29
C ARG A 321 -25.58 0.85 -8.66
N GLY A 322 -25.64 -0.11 -7.75
CA GLY A 322 -25.33 -1.50 -8.05
C GLY A 322 -26.47 -2.18 -8.81
N ASN A 323 -26.12 -2.96 -9.83
CA ASN A 323 -27.07 -3.79 -10.59
C ASN A 323 -28.26 -2.96 -11.11
N GLU A 324 -29.49 -3.39 -10.86
CA GLU A 324 -30.70 -2.69 -11.33
C GLU A 324 -30.93 -1.32 -10.65
N HIS A 325 -30.31 -1.04 -9.49
CA HIS A 325 -30.54 0.23 -8.78
C HIS A 325 -30.09 1.45 -9.60
N VAL A 326 -29.05 1.31 -10.42
CA VAL A 326 -28.57 2.38 -11.32
C VAL A 326 -29.66 2.88 -12.25
N GLN A 327 -30.64 2.05 -12.59
CA GLN A 327 -31.74 2.42 -13.47
C GLN A 327 -32.67 3.47 -12.85
N GLN A 328 -32.60 3.72 -11.53
CA GLN A 328 -33.26 4.88 -10.92
C GLN A 328 -32.77 6.22 -11.52
N TYR A 329 -31.55 6.24 -12.06
CA TYR A 329 -30.95 7.41 -12.70
C TYR A 329 -31.05 7.37 -14.23
N ASN A 330 -31.76 6.38 -14.80
CA ASN A 330 -31.96 6.29 -16.24
C ASN A 330 -32.92 7.41 -16.71
N PRO A 331 -32.48 8.35 -17.59
CA PRO A 331 -33.30 9.46 -18.05
C PRO A 331 -34.57 9.00 -18.80
N GLU A 332 -34.57 7.80 -19.38
CA GLU A 332 -35.75 7.21 -20.03
C GLU A 332 -36.89 6.91 -19.03
N ARG A 333 -36.58 6.77 -17.73
CA ARG A 333 -37.58 6.54 -16.67
C ARG A 333 -38.24 7.83 -16.15
N LEU A 334 -37.87 9.01 -16.67
CA LEU A 334 -38.51 10.26 -16.25
C LEU A 334 -40.01 10.27 -16.61
N ASN A 335 -40.87 10.48 -15.61
CA ASN A 335 -42.27 10.81 -15.86
C ASN A 335 -42.39 12.25 -16.37
N ARG A 336 -42.33 12.41 -17.69
CA ARG A 336 -42.36 13.71 -18.37
C ARG A 336 -43.65 14.50 -18.10
N GLU A 337 -44.78 13.81 -18.06
CA GLU A 337 -46.09 14.46 -17.86
C GLU A 337 -46.19 15.09 -16.47
N LEU A 338 -45.84 14.33 -15.43
CA LEU A 338 -45.81 14.81 -14.06
C LEU A 338 -44.81 15.98 -13.89
N ALA A 339 -43.64 15.86 -14.52
CA ALA A 339 -42.63 16.92 -14.48
C ALA A 339 -43.15 18.24 -15.05
N LEU A 340 -43.85 18.20 -16.19
CA LEU A 340 -44.48 19.37 -16.80
C LEU A 340 -45.63 19.91 -15.96
N GLU A 341 -46.46 19.05 -15.38
CA GLU A 341 -47.53 19.46 -14.46
C GLU A 341 -46.99 20.21 -13.24
N LEU A 342 -45.94 19.68 -12.61
CA LEU A 342 -45.28 20.33 -11.47
C LEU A 342 -44.66 21.68 -11.87
N TYR A 343 -44.06 21.79 -13.05
CA TYR A 343 -43.58 23.08 -13.56
C TYR A 343 -44.71 24.08 -13.79
N ARG A 344 -45.85 23.64 -14.34
CA ARG A 344 -47.02 24.51 -14.53
C ARG A 344 -47.61 24.96 -13.19
N GLN A 345 -47.64 24.07 -12.19
CA GLN A 345 -48.23 24.34 -10.88
C GLN A 345 -47.33 25.20 -9.99
N TYR A 346 -46.02 24.94 -9.97
CA TYR A 346 -45.08 25.54 -9.01
C TYR A 346 -44.02 26.44 -9.65
N GLY A 347 -43.80 26.33 -10.96
CA GLY A 347 -42.70 27.01 -11.66
C GLY A 347 -43.04 28.36 -12.29
N HIS A 348 -44.24 28.91 -12.08
CA HIS A 348 -44.73 30.09 -12.81
C HIS A 348 -43.77 31.30 -12.77
N THR A 349 -43.08 31.52 -11.63
CA THR A 349 -42.11 32.62 -11.47
C THR A 349 -40.82 32.38 -12.24
N LEU A 350 -40.49 31.13 -12.57
CA LEU A 350 -39.25 30.73 -13.25
C LEU A 350 -39.29 31.04 -14.76
N TYR A 351 -40.48 31.05 -15.37
CA TYR A 351 -40.66 31.34 -16.80
C TYR A 351 -41.54 32.58 -17.07
N GLN A 352 -41.77 33.42 -16.06
CA GLN A 352 -42.57 34.63 -16.22
C GLN A 352 -41.97 35.55 -17.31
N GLY A 353 -42.77 35.89 -18.32
CA GLY A 353 -42.34 36.71 -19.47
C GLY A 353 -41.57 35.93 -20.55
N ARG A 354 -41.56 34.59 -20.48
CA ARG A 354 -41.02 33.68 -21.51
C ARG A 354 -42.11 32.70 -21.95
N GLU A 355 -42.02 32.22 -23.20
CA GLU A 355 -42.87 31.09 -23.63
C GLU A 355 -42.39 29.81 -22.94
N LEU A 356 -43.36 28.98 -22.54
CA LEU A 356 -43.08 27.69 -21.91
C LEU A 356 -42.68 26.68 -22.98
N ASN A 357 -41.41 26.27 -22.99
CA ASN A 357 -40.90 25.21 -23.86
C ASN A 357 -40.71 23.92 -23.06
N GLU A 358 -41.53 22.91 -23.34
CA GLU A 358 -41.51 21.62 -22.63
C GLU A 358 -40.17 20.89 -22.77
N ALA A 359 -39.54 20.96 -23.94
CA ALA A 359 -38.24 20.33 -24.17
C ALA A 359 -37.14 20.97 -23.31
N GLU A 360 -37.13 22.31 -23.22
CA GLU A 360 -36.19 23.05 -22.38
C GLU A 360 -36.41 22.79 -20.89
N ILE A 361 -37.66 22.63 -20.44
CA ILE A 361 -37.98 22.25 -19.06
C ILE A 361 -37.42 20.87 -18.75
N ILE A 362 -37.69 19.89 -19.62
CA ILE A 362 -37.21 18.52 -19.43
C ILE A 362 -35.69 18.45 -19.47
N GLU A 363 -35.02 19.18 -20.36
CA GLU A 363 -33.56 19.27 -20.39
C GLU A 363 -33.00 19.95 -19.13
N SER A 364 -33.63 21.02 -18.66
CA SER A 364 -33.20 21.78 -17.48
C SER A 364 -33.33 20.99 -16.17
N LEU A 365 -34.27 20.05 -16.09
CA LEU A 365 -34.47 19.19 -14.92
C LEU A 365 -33.24 18.34 -14.60
N PHE A 366 -32.51 17.92 -15.63
CA PHE A 366 -31.27 17.18 -15.46
C PHE A 366 -30.03 18.11 -15.38
N GLY A 367 -30.22 19.42 -15.61
CA GLY A 367 -29.21 20.46 -15.44
C GLY A 367 -28.07 20.43 -16.46
N VAL A 368 -27.03 21.23 -16.21
CA VAL A 368 -25.88 21.39 -17.13
C VAL A 368 -25.05 20.11 -17.35
N ALA A 369 -25.23 19.09 -16.51
CA ALA A 369 -24.53 17.81 -16.61
C ALA A 369 -25.17 16.82 -17.60
N SER A 370 -26.25 17.21 -18.30
CA SER A 370 -27.18 16.26 -18.92
C SER A 370 -27.50 16.53 -20.40
N THR A 371 -26.62 17.22 -21.13
CA THR A 371 -26.82 17.42 -22.57
C THR A 371 -27.08 16.05 -23.22
N SER A 372 -28.03 15.97 -24.17
CA SER A 372 -28.47 14.72 -24.82
C SER A 372 -27.32 13.84 -25.33
N ARG A 373 -26.16 14.43 -25.60
CA ARG A 373 -24.91 13.76 -26.01
C ARG A 373 -24.32 12.81 -24.95
N PHE A 374 -24.62 12.97 -23.67
CA PHE A 374 -24.10 12.14 -22.57
C PHE A 374 -25.13 11.13 -22.02
N GLN A 375 -26.35 11.14 -22.56
CA GLN A 375 -27.45 10.32 -22.05
C GLN A 375 -27.46 8.88 -22.60
N THR A 376 -26.91 8.65 -23.79
CA THR A 376 -26.81 7.30 -24.37
C THR A 376 -25.57 6.60 -23.82
N GLN A 377 -25.79 5.57 -23.01
CA GLN A 377 -24.72 4.72 -22.45
C GLN A 377 -24.84 3.31 -23.02
N ASN A 378 -23.72 2.62 -23.22
CA ASN A 378 -23.72 1.21 -23.59
C ASN A 378 -24.35 0.40 -22.45
N PRO A 379 -25.45 -0.36 -22.66
CA PRO A 379 -26.09 -1.11 -21.58
C PRO A 379 -25.16 -2.07 -20.82
N ALA A 380 -24.13 -2.59 -21.49
CA ALA A 380 -23.14 -3.47 -20.88
C ALA A 380 -22.19 -2.75 -19.90
N GLU A 381 -22.09 -1.41 -19.97
CA GLU A 381 -21.18 -0.58 -19.18
C GLU A 381 -21.89 0.18 -18.05
N ILE A 382 -23.22 0.02 -17.91
CA ILE A 382 -24.01 0.78 -16.94
C ILE A 382 -23.79 0.30 -15.49
N ASN A 383 -23.42 -0.97 -15.30
CA ASN A 383 -23.22 -1.54 -13.97
C ASN A 383 -21.74 -1.60 -13.60
N ASP A 384 -21.26 -0.58 -12.88
CA ASP A 384 -19.88 -0.46 -12.41
C ASP A 384 -19.41 -1.64 -11.51
N PHE A 385 -20.34 -2.40 -10.92
CA PHE A 385 -20.04 -3.54 -10.05
C PHE A 385 -20.05 -4.89 -10.76
N ALA A 386 -20.34 -4.92 -12.07
CA ALA A 386 -20.53 -6.16 -12.83
C ALA A 386 -19.27 -7.03 -12.88
N LEU A 387 -18.10 -6.42 -13.12
CA LEU A 387 -16.81 -7.15 -13.20
C LEU A 387 -16.43 -7.79 -11.85
N ALA A 388 -16.72 -7.09 -10.74
CA ALA A 388 -16.57 -7.60 -9.38
C ALA A 388 -17.65 -8.63 -8.98
N LYS A 389 -18.65 -8.85 -9.84
CA LYS A 389 -19.81 -9.74 -9.65
C LYS A 389 -20.57 -9.49 -8.34
N ILE A 390 -20.68 -8.25 -7.86
CA ILE A 390 -21.42 -7.95 -6.62
C ILE A 390 -22.93 -8.12 -6.87
N GLN A 391 -23.57 -9.05 -6.19
CA GLN A 391 -25.03 -9.29 -6.25
C GLN A 391 -25.74 -8.72 -5.03
N ASN A 392 -25.07 -8.69 -3.88
CA ASN A 392 -25.61 -8.18 -2.63
C ASN A 392 -24.48 -7.58 -1.76
N LYS A 393 -24.83 -6.90 -0.66
CA LYS A 393 -23.84 -6.27 0.21
C LYS A 393 -22.84 -7.26 0.85
N GLN A 394 -23.22 -8.52 1.08
CA GLN A 394 -22.33 -9.52 1.70
C GLN A 394 -21.16 -9.84 0.77
N ASP A 395 -21.39 -9.84 -0.55
CA ASP A 395 -20.32 -10.01 -1.53
C ASP A 395 -19.19 -8.97 -1.36
N ILE A 396 -19.53 -7.73 -0.97
CA ILE A 396 -18.55 -6.67 -0.73
C ILE A 396 -17.68 -7.03 0.48
N TRP A 397 -18.30 -7.48 1.58
CA TRP A 397 -17.56 -7.93 2.76
C TRP A 397 -16.62 -9.09 2.42
N ASP A 398 -17.15 -10.12 1.76
CA ASP A 398 -16.44 -11.36 1.44
C ASP A 398 -15.25 -11.15 0.49
N ARG A 399 -15.26 -10.06 -0.30
CA ARG A 399 -14.24 -9.71 -1.29
C ARG A 399 -13.32 -8.56 -0.88
N TRP A 400 -13.62 -7.92 0.26
CA TRP A 400 -12.83 -6.81 0.81
C TRP A 400 -12.07 -7.25 2.04
N VAL A 401 -12.78 -7.68 3.09
CA VAL A 401 -12.18 -7.89 4.41
C VAL A 401 -11.21 -9.08 4.42
N PRO A 402 -11.51 -10.25 3.83
CA PRO A 402 -10.55 -11.34 3.78
C PRO A 402 -9.30 -11.03 2.96
N ASN A 403 -9.36 -10.12 1.99
CA ASN A 403 -8.28 -9.89 1.01
C ASN A 403 -7.32 -8.78 1.42
N PHE A 404 -7.80 -7.72 2.07
CA PHE A 404 -7.01 -6.53 2.38
C PHE A 404 -6.69 -6.40 3.87
N TYR A 405 -5.43 -6.16 4.16
CA TYR A 405 -4.88 -5.94 5.50
C TYR A 405 -4.20 -4.57 5.51
N PHE A 406 -4.46 -3.78 6.55
CA PHE A 406 -4.06 -2.38 6.59
C PHE A 406 -2.96 -2.16 7.63
N GLY A 407 -1.76 -1.78 7.19
CA GLY A 407 -0.63 -1.46 8.08
C GLY A 407 -0.92 -0.19 8.86
N ASN A 408 -0.82 -0.28 10.18
CA ASN A 408 -1.06 0.82 11.10
C ASN A 408 0.19 1.06 11.93
N GLU A 409 0.70 2.29 11.84
CA GLU A 409 1.81 2.77 12.64
C GLU A 409 1.48 2.83 14.13
N ALA A 410 2.52 2.89 14.94
CA ALA A 410 2.42 2.59 16.37
C ALA A 410 1.55 3.57 17.15
N ASP A 411 1.67 4.87 16.84
CA ASP A 411 0.97 5.97 17.51
C ASP A 411 -0.24 6.50 16.71
N ASP A 412 -0.57 5.88 15.57
CA ASP A 412 -1.70 6.29 14.73
C ASP A 412 -3.05 6.01 15.43
N ARG A 413 -3.55 7.06 16.10
CA ARG A 413 -4.85 7.05 16.78
C ARG A 413 -6.03 6.82 15.84
N THR A 414 -5.89 7.01 14.53
CA THR A 414 -7.00 6.81 13.58
C THR A 414 -7.45 5.36 13.49
N ILE A 415 -6.62 4.41 13.96
CA ILE A 415 -6.94 2.97 14.13
C ILE A 415 -8.29 2.73 14.82
N VAL A 416 -8.72 3.64 15.70
CA VAL A 416 -10.03 3.60 16.37
C VAL A 416 -11.17 3.50 15.34
N GLY A 417 -11.02 4.15 14.18
CA GLY A 417 -11.95 4.02 13.06
C GLY A 417 -12.08 2.57 12.61
N ALA A 418 -10.97 1.95 12.22
CA ALA A 418 -10.94 0.57 11.71
C ALA A 418 -11.37 -0.50 12.72
N LEU A 419 -11.13 -0.25 14.01
CA LEU A 419 -11.48 -1.18 15.09
C LEU A 419 -12.84 -0.88 15.74
N ASN A 420 -13.59 0.11 15.22
CA ASN A 420 -14.95 0.39 15.67
C ASN A 420 -15.98 -0.36 14.82
N PRO A 421 -16.56 -1.48 15.31
CA PRO A 421 -17.54 -2.25 14.55
C PRO A 421 -18.81 -1.47 14.21
N LYS A 422 -19.12 -0.39 14.94
CA LYS A 422 -20.27 0.49 14.66
C LYS A 422 -19.99 1.49 13.53
N GLY A 423 -18.75 1.58 13.05
CA GLY A 423 -18.33 2.51 12.00
C GLY A 423 -18.58 2.02 10.58
N ASN A 424 -19.15 0.83 10.41
CA ASN A 424 -19.45 0.24 9.10
C ASN A 424 -20.78 -0.55 9.12
N PRO A 425 -21.40 -0.81 7.95
CA PRO A 425 -22.73 -1.42 7.86
C PRO A 425 -22.80 -2.91 8.22
N PHE A 426 -21.66 -3.54 8.57
CA PHE A 426 -21.58 -4.97 8.90
C PHE A 426 -21.45 -5.25 10.40
N GLY A 427 -21.20 -4.23 11.24
CA GLY A 427 -21.10 -4.44 12.68
C GLY A 427 -19.84 -5.19 13.10
N GLN A 428 -18.78 -5.19 12.28
CA GLN A 428 -17.58 -6.01 12.45
C GLN A 428 -16.31 -5.20 12.20
N LYS A 429 -15.17 -5.62 12.77
CA LYS A 429 -13.87 -4.93 12.60
C LYS A 429 -13.19 -5.37 11.31
N ILE A 430 -12.32 -4.52 10.76
CA ILE A 430 -11.46 -4.88 9.62
C ILE A 430 -10.05 -5.27 10.08
N ASN A 431 -9.26 -5.82 9.17
CA ASN A 431 -7.95 -6.39 9.48
C ASN A 431 -6.84 -5.32 9.47
N ALA A 432 -6.44 -4.84 10.64
CA ALA A 432 -5.27 -3.98 10.80
C ALA A 432 -4.03 -4.77 11.24
N LEU A 433 -2.84 -4.34 10.82
CA LEU A 433 -1.55 -4.94 11.14
C LEU A 433 -0.65 -3.93 11.87
N TYR A 434 -0.03 -4.36 12.97
CA TYR A 434 0.98 -3.56 13.66
C TYR A 434 2.23 -3.39 12.81
N SER A 435 2.56 -2.13 12.51
CA SER A 435 3.75 -1.73 11.76
C SER A 435 4.52 -0.75 12.64
N SER A 436 5.75 -1.08 13.06
CA SER A 436 6.50 -0.12 13.88
C SER A 436 7.07 1.04 13.07
N ASP A 437 7.28 0.84 11.76
CA ASP A 437 7.99 1.74 10.86
C ASP A 437 9.43 2.06 11.33
N SER A 438 10.01 1.12 12.08
CA SER A 438 11.35 1.23 12.65
C SER A 438 12.38 1.49 11.55
N GLY A 439 13.09 2.62 11.66
CA GLY A 439 14.11 3.03 10.69
C GLY A 439 13.75 4.24 9.85
N HIS A 440 12.59 4.86 10.08
CA HIS A 440 12.14 6.09 9.44
C HIS A 440 12.05 7.28 10.42
N TRP A 441 11.80 8.50 9.91
CA TRP A 441 12.01 9.76 10.67
C TRP A 441 10.95 10.03 11.75
N ASP A 442 9.77 9.46 11.58
CA ASP A 442 8.62 9.42 12.48
C ASP A 442 8.84 8.49 13.67
N VAL A 443 9.86 7.63 13.63
CA VAL A 443 10.24 6.72 14.71
C VAL A 443 11.62 7.09 15.26
N PRO A 444 11.73 8.14 16.10
CA PRO A 444 13.02 8.61 16.59
C PRO A 444 13.71 7.63 17.55
N GLU A 445 12.95 6.75 18.21
CA GLU A 445 13.43 5.79 19.20
C GLU A 445 12.78 4.41 18.96
N LEU A 446 13.56 3.41 18.56
CA LEU A 446 13.08 2.06 18.22
C LEU A 446 12.46 1.32 19.42
N THR A 447 12.73 1.79 20.64
CA THR A 447 12.27 1.12 21.86
C THR A 447 10.92 1.61 22.39
N GLU A 448 10.25 2.49 21.64
CA GLU A 448 8.97 3.11 21.99
C GLU A 448 7.74 2.55 21.26
N PRO A 449 7.78 2.17 19.96
CA PRO A 449 6.58 1.88 19.17
C PRO A 449 5.55 0.96 19.83
N LEU A 450 5.95 -0.21 20.33
CA LEU A 450 5.00 -1.14 20.97
C LEU A 450 4.33 -0.52 22.20
N ALA A 451 5.06 0.31 22.95
CA ALA A 451 4.52 1.01 24.10
C ALA A 451 3.58 2.14 23.71
N GLU A 452 3.85 2.87 22.63
CA GLU A 452 2.95 3.90 22.09
C GLU A 452 1.62 3.28 21.65
N THR A 453 1.65 2.12 20.99
CA THR A 453 0.43 1.37 20.67
C THR A 453 -0.31 0.91 21.93
N TRP A 454 0.42 0.53 22.99
CA TRP A 454 -0.19 0.17 24.28
C TRP A 454 -0.76 1.38 25.04
N ASP A 455 -0.21 2.57 24.85
CA ASP A 455 -0.77 3.80 25.43
C ASP A 455 -2.20 4.05 24.93
N LEU A 456 -2.52 3.69 23.67
CA LEU A 456 -3.89 3.72 23.15
C LEU A 456 -4.85 2.82 23.96
N VAL A 457 -4.36 1.72 24.54
CA VAL A 457 -5.14 0.87 25.46
C VAL A 457 -5.33 1.59 26.79
N GLN A 458 -4.26 2.17 27.35
CA GLN A 458 -4.30 2.88 28.64
C GLN A 458 -5.22 4.09 28.60
N GLU A 459 -5.29 4.78 27.46
CA GLU A 459 -6.18 5.90 27.21
C GLU A 459 -7.62 5.48 26.89
N GLY A 460 -7.89 4.18 26.72
CA GLY A 460 -9.20 3.64 26.36
C GLY A 460 -9.63 3.91 24.92
N ALA A 461 -8.68 4.25 24.03
CA ALA A 461 -8.95 4.42 22.60
C ALA A 461 -9.22 3.06 21.92
N ILE A 462 -8.47 2.03 22.32
CA ILE A 462 -8.66 0.63 21.89
C ILE A 462 -8.70 -0.30 23.11
N THR A 463 -9.22 -1.50 22.96
CA THR A 463 -9.21 -2.51 24.04
C THR A 463 -7.92 -3.34 24.04
N ALA A 464 -7.65 -4.08 25.12
CA ALA A 464 -6.54 -5.03 25.15
C ALA A 464 -6.69 -6.16 24.09
N GLU A 465 -7.94 -6.51 23.73
CA GLU A 465 -8.21 -7.48 22.66
C GLU A 465 -7.94 -6.88 21.28
N ASP A 466 -8.24 -5.59 21.08
CA ASP A 466 -7.87 -4.85 19.88
C ASP A 466 -6.35 -4.80 19.70
N PHE A 467 -5.63 -4.52 20.78
CA PHE A 467 -4.17 -4.53 20.78
C PHE A 467 -3.63 -5.92 20.39
N LYS A 468 -4.14 -7.00 21.01
CA LYS A 468 -3.77 -8.38 20.64
C LYS A 468 -4.07 -8.66 19.17
N ALA A 469 -5.21 -8.21 18.67
CA ALA A 469 -5.58 -8.41 17.27
C ALA A 469 -4.57 -7.71 16.33
N LEU A 470 -4.17 -6.49 16.68
CA LEU A 470 -3.25 -5.66 15.91
C LEU A 470 -1.82 -6.23 15.88
N VAL A 471 -1.26 -6.62 17.04
CA VAL A 471 0.15 -7.03 17.16
C VAL A 471 0.39 -8.53 16.97
N PHE A 472 -0.67 -9.35 16.98
CA PHE A 472 -0.54 -10.80 16.89
C PHE A 472 -1.60 -11.47 16.02
N THR A 473 -2.89 -11.39 16.36
CA THR A 473 -3.91 -12.24 15.71
C THR A 473 -3.99 -11.98 14.21
N ASN A 474 -4.08 -10.72 13.78
CA ASN A 474 -4.19 -10.37 12.37
C ASN A 474 -2.86 -10.60 11.62
N PRO A 475 -1.67 -10.20 12.14
CA PRO A 475 -0.40 -10.58 11.53
C PRO A 475 -0.24 -12.10 11.36
N TYR A 476 -0.55 -12.88 12.39
CA TYR A 476 -0.45 -14.34 12.35
C TYR A 476 -1.39 -14.92 11.30
N GLN A 477 -2.64 -14.48 11.26
CA GLN A 477 -3.62 -14.90 10.24
C GLN A 477 -3.19 -14.53 8.83
N PHE A 478 -2.71 -13.29 8.61
CA PHE A 478 -2.22 -12.83 7.31
C PHE A 478 -1.12 -13.74 6.79
N TYR A 479 -0.06 -13.93 7.58
CA TYR A 479 1.11 -14.69 7.15
C TYR A 479 0.83 -16.20 7.01
N THR A 480 -0.09 -16.76 7.79
CA THR A 480 -0.41 -18.19 7.74
C THR A 480 -1.53 -18.57 6.78
N ALA A 481 -2.29 -17.61 6.26
CA ALA A 481 -3.46 -17.86 5.40
C ALA A 481 -3.15 -18.77 4.19
N ASN A 482 -2.03 -18.48 3.50
CA ASN A 482 -1.57 -19.25 2.34
C ASN A 482 -0.32 -20.10 2.64
N ASN A 483 0.21 -20.02 3.87
CA ASN A 483 1.40 -20.75 4.28
C ASN A 483 1.33 -21.10 5.78
N PRO A 484 0.69 -22.23 6.14
CA PRO A 484 0.58 -22.65 7.54
C PRO A 484 1.93 -22.84 8.25
N ASP A 485 3.00 -23.08 7.48
CA ASP A 485 4.37 -23.30 7.97
C ASP A 485 5.20 -21.99 8.03
N PHE A 486 4.59 -20.81 7.83
CA PHE A 486 5.32 -19.52 7.79
C PHE A 486 6.23 -19.34 9.01
N PHE A 487 5.68 -19.58 10.22
CA PHE A 487 6.36 -19.44 11.51
C PHE A 487 7.02 -20.73 12.03
N LYS A 488 7.13 -21.78 11.22
CA LYS A 488 7.76 -23.03 11.65
C LYS A 488 9.24 -22.83 11.97
N GLY A 489 9.67 -23.28 13.15
CA GLY A 489 11.04 -23.11 13.65
C GLY A 489 11.37 -21.69 14.11
N THR A 490 10.37 -20.82 14.27
CA THR A 490 10.57 -19.43 14.71
C THR A 490 10.18 -19.23 16.16
N GLN A 491 10.58 -18.10 16.74
CA GLN A 491 10.23 -17.72 18.10
C GLN A 491 8.71 -17.64 18.34
N VAL A 492 7.93 -17.34 17.30
CA VAL A 492 6.45 -17.34 17.34
C VAL A 492 5.94 -18.75 17.62
N GLU A 493 6.39 -19.77 16.86
CA GLU A 493 5.98 -21.16 17.09
C GLU A 493 6.42 -21.65 18.48
N HIS A 494 7.65 -21.35 18.90
CA HIS A 494 8.15 -21.74 20.21
C HIS A 494 7.29 -21.19 21.34
N LYS A 495 6.93 -19.90 21.28
CA LYS A 495 6.10 -19.28 22.30
C LYS A 495 4.68 -19.85 22.31
N LEU A 496 4.06 -20.08 21.15
CA LEU A 496 2.72 -20.68 21.08
C LEU A 496 2.67 -22.11 21.65
N LYS A 497 3.70 -22.93 21.41
CA LYS A 497 3.80 -24.28 21.99
C LYS A 497 3.95 -24.25 23.51
N ASN A 498 4.78 -23.35 24.03
CA ASN A 498 4.98 -23.21 25.49
C ASN A 498 3.67 -22.82 26.20
N ASN A 499 2.86 -21.96 25.60
CA ASN A 499 1.57 -21.56 26.16
C ASN A 499 0.51 -22.68 26.11
N GLN A 500 0.58 -23.58 25.14
CA GLN A 500 -0.33 -24.74 25.08
C GLN A 500 0.05 -25.81 26.11
N ALA A 501 1.31 -25.83 26.55
CA ALA A 501 1.84 -26.79 27.52
C ALA A 501 1.72 -26.31 28.98
N ALA A 502 1.56 -25.00 29.21
CA ALA A 502 1.31 -24.38 30.52
C ALA A 502 -0.20 -24.36 30.83
#